data_AF-A0A8T0BUM9-F1
#
_entry.id   AF-A0A8T0BUM9-F1
#
_cell.length_a   1.000
_cell.length_b   1.000
_cell.length_c   1.000
_cell.angle_alpha   90.00
_cell.angle_beta   90.00
_cell.angle_gamma   90.00
#
_symmetry.space_group_name_H-M   'P 1'
#
loop_
_entity.id
_entity.type
_entity.pdbx_description
1 polymer ?
#
loop_
_entity_poly.entity_id
_entity_poly.type
_entity_poly.pdbx_seq_one_letter_code
_entity_poly.pdbx_strand_id
1 'polypeptide(L)'
;TSVACDRRASVRVKGKVYRTVVRPEMLYGLETVALSKRQEVELEVAELKMLRCSLGVTTMDRIRNEFIRGTAHVGRFGDKVREVRLRWFGHVQRRDMGYISRRMLRMETPGRRKRGRPRRRFMDVVKENMQVVGVKEADVEDRGYGDG
;
A
#
# COMPACT_ATOMS: atom_id res chain seq x y z
N THR A 1 -4.99 -12.18 -25.17
CA THR A 1 -4.65 -12.53 -23.77
C THR A 1 -3.52 -11.64 -23.31
N SER A 2 -3.67 -10.91 -22.20
CA SER A 2 -2.59 -10.06 -21.68
C SER A 2 -1.38 -10.90 -21.27
N VAL A 3 -0.17 -10.34 -21.30
CA VAL A 3 1.10 -11.04 -20.95
C VAL A 3 1.03 -11.69 -19.55
N ALA A 4 0.23 -11.12 -18.64
CA ALA A 4 0.01 -11.67 -17.31
C ALA A 4 -0.75 -13.02 -17.32
N CYS A 5 -1.65 -13.23 -18.28
CA CYS A 5 -2.48 -14.45 -18.39
C CYS A 5 -1.98 -15.42 -19.46
N ASP A 6 -0.97 -15.04 -20.25
CA ASP A 6 -0.41 -15.88 -21.30
C ASP A 6 0.38 -17.06 -20.69
N ARG A 7 0.02 -18.30 -21.03
CA ARG A 7 0.74 -19.49 -20.56
C ARG A 7 2.16 -19.59 -21.10
N ARG A 8 2.47 -18.97 -22.25
CA ARG A 8 3.80 -18.98 -22.87
C ARG A 8 4.76 -18.00 -22.21
N ALA A 9 4.24 -16.98 -21.52
CA ALA A 9 5.07 -16.01 -20.83
C ALA A 9 5.73 -16.64 -19.60
N SER A 10 7.05 -16.43 -19.46
CA SER A 10 7.78 -16.93 -18.31
C SER A 10 7.29 -16.29 -17.01
N VAL A 11 7.38 -17.04 -15.92
CA VAL A 11 7.02 -16.59 -14.57
C VAL A 11 7.71 -15.28 -14.19
N ARG A 12 8.99 -15.12 -14.59
CA ARG A 12 9.78 -13.91 -14.36
C ARG A 12 9.17 -12.68 -15.06
N VAL A 13 8.72 -12.84 -16.31
CA VAL A 13 8.07 -11.76 -17.06
C VAL A 13 6.73 -11.42 -16.42
N LYS A 14 5.92 -12.42 -16.05
CA LYS A 14 4.64 -12.21 -15.35
C LYS A 14 4.81 -11.48 -14.03
N GLY A 15 5.78 -11.88 -13.20
CA GLY A 15 6.10 -11.19 -11.94
C GLY A 15 6.54 -9.74 -12.16
N LYS A 16 7.33 -9.47 -13.21
CA LYS A 16 7.72 -8.11 -13.60
C LYS A 16 6.51 -7.27 -14.02
N VAL A 17 5.63 -7.80 -14.88
CA VAL A 17 4.39 -7.12 -15.30
C VAL A 17 3.50 -6.85 -14.10
N TYR A 18 3.34 -7.83 -13.20
CA TYR A 18 2.52 -7.66 -12.00
C TYR A 18 3.02 -6.51 -11.13
N ARG A 19 4.33 -6.47 -10.85
CA ARG A 19 4.95 -5.42 -10.02
C ARG A 19 4.87 -4.03 -10.64
N THR A 20 4.91 -3.93 -11.97
CA THR A 20 5.05 -2.66 -12.69
C THR A 20 3.74 -2.07 -13.17
N VAL A 21 2.72 -2.90 -13.43
CA VAL A 21 1.44 -2.47 -13.99
C VAL A 21 0.30 -2.74 -13.00
N VAL A 22 0.07 -4.02 -12.68
CA VAL A 22 -1.11 -4.45 -11.90
C VAL A 22 -1.05 -3.91 -10.47
N ARG A 23 0.09 -4.04 -9.80
CA ARG A 23 0.22 -3.65 -8.40
C ARG A 23 0.09 -2.15 -8.19
N PRO A 24 0.75 -1.27 -8.98
CA PRO A 24 0.52 0.17 -8.90
C PRO A 24 -0.95 0.56 -9.16
N GLU A 25 -1.61 -0.10 -10.10
CA GLU A 25 -3.04 0.12 -10.39
C GLU A 25 -3.93 -0.26 -9.20
N MET A 26 -3.67 -1.39 -8.54
CA MET A 26 -4.37 -1.76 -7.29
C MET A 26 -4.12 -0.77 -6.15
N LEU A 27 -2.92 -0.20 -6.08
CA LEU A 27 -2.51 0.73 -5.02
C LEU A 27 -3.05 2.15 -5.27
N TYR A 28 -3.46 2.45 -6.49
CA TYR A 28 -3.98 3.75 -6.85
C TYR A 28 -5.17 4.12 -5.95
N GLY A 29 -5.08 5.30 -5.33
CA GLY A 29 -6.08 5.79 -4.38
C GLY A 29 -6.00 5.20 -2.96
N LEU A 30 -5.29 4.09 -2.73
CA LEU A 30 -5.14 3.54 -1.37
C LEU A 30 -4.21 4.37 -0.47
N GLU A 31 -3.36 5.18 -1.09
CA GLU A 31 -2.44 6.10 -0.43
C GLU A 31 -3.13 7.24 0.31
N THR A 32 -4.39 7.57 -0.01
CA THR A 32 -5.18 8.64 0.65
C THR A 32 -6.35 8.11 1.48
N VAL A 33 -6.54 6.79 1.53
CA VAL A 33 -7.68 6.15 2.18
C VAL A 33 -7.29 5.51 3.53
N ALA A 34 -8.14 5.73 4.52
CA ALA A 34 -8.07 5.08 5.83
C ALA A 34 -8.64 3.65 5.76
N LEU A 35 -7.82 2.69 5.30
CA LEU A 35 -8.24 1.29 5.21
C LEU A 35 -8.49 0.68 6.59
N SER A 36 -9.57 -0.09 6.71
CA SER A 36 -9.79 -0.98 7.85
C SER A 36 -8.96 -2.26 7.71
N LYS A 37 -8.71 -2.95 8.84
CA LYS A 37 -8.00 -4.24 8.83
C LYS A 37 -8.69 -5.31 7.99
N ARG A 38 -10.03 -5.30 7.97
CA ARG A 38 -10.82 -6.18 7.11
C ARG A 38 -10.54 -5.92 5.62
N GLN A 39 -10.55 -4.66 5.20
CA GLN A 39 -10.27 -4.29 3.81
C GLN A 39 -8.84 -4.61 3.40
N GLU A 40 -7.86 -4.45 4.30
CA GLU A 40 -6.46 -4.82 4.06
C GLU A 40 -6.34 -6.34 3.75
N VAL A 41 -7.02 -7.18 4.53
CA VAL A 41 -7.08 -8.64 4.29
C VAL A 41 -7.81 -8.98 2.99
N GLU A 42 -8.94 -8.34 2.70
CA GLU A 42 -9.70 -8.55 1.46
C GLU A 42 -8.85 -8.22 0.22
N LEU A 43 -8.08 -7.13 0.26
CA LEU A 43 -7.15 -6.74 -0.80
C LEU A 43 -5.96 -7.71 -0.93
N GLU A 44 -5.42 -8.22 0.18
CA GLU A 44 -4.39 -9.26 0.15
C GLU A 44 -4.88 -10.55 -0.49
N VAL A 45 -6.12 -10.95 -0.20
CA VAL A 45 -6.76 -12.12 -0.82
C VAL A 45 -6.96 -11.88 -2.32
N ALA A 46 -7.40 -10.68 -2.72
CA ALA A 46 -7.55 -10.32 -4.13
C ALA A 46 -6.20 -10.37 -4.87
N GLU A 47 -5.13 -9.79 -4.28
CA GLU A 47 -3.77 -9.82 -4.83
C GLU A 47 -3.29 -11.26 -5.06
N LEU A 48 -3.45 -12.12 -4.05
CA LEU A 48 -3.05 -13.53 -4.13
C LEU A 48 -3.86 -14.31 -5.17
N LYS A 49 -5.18 -14.06 -5.29
CA LYS A 49 -6.02 -14.70 -6.32
C LYS A 49 -5.55 -14.33 -7.73
N MET A 50 -5.22 -13.06 -7.96
CA MET A 50 -4.69 -12.61 -9.25
C MET A 50 -3.31 -13.21 -9.56
N LEU A 51 -2.42 -13.28 -8.57
CA LEU A 51 -1.11 -13.93 -8.72
C LEU A 51 -1.25 -15.42 -9.05
N ARG A 52 -2.12 -16.14 -8.33
CA ARG A 52 -2.41 -17.55 -8.61
C ARG A 52 -2.93 -17.76 -10.03
N CYS A 53 -3.89 -16.94 -10.46
CA CYS A 53 -4.43 -16.98 -11.82
C CYS A 53 -3.34 -16.74 -12.87
N SER A 54 -2.51 -15.72 -12.70
CA SER A 54 -1.41 -15.39 -13.62
C SER A 54 -0.37 -16.52 -13.73
N LEU A 55 -0.04 -17.15 -12.60
CA LEU A 55 0.91 -18.26 -12.55
C LEU A 55 0.31 -19.61 -12.93
N GLY A 56 -1.00 -19.70 -13.17
CA GLY A 56 -1.69 -20.96 -13.47
C GLY A 56 -1.77 -21.91 -12.28
N VAL A 57 -1.65 -21.39 -11.05
CA VAL A 57 -1.70 -22.17 -9.80
C VAL A 57 -3.14 -22.22 -9.29
N THR A 58 -3.63 -23.41 -9.04
CA THR A 58 -4.94 -23.67 -8.46
C THR A 58 -4.84 -23.87 -6.94
N THR A 59 -6.00 -24.02 -6.29
CA THR A 59 -6.05 -24.39 -4.86
C THR A 59 -5.65 -25.85 -4.64
N MET A 60 -5.83 -26.71 -5.64
CA MET A 60 -5.50 -28.15 -5.57
C MET A 60 -4.00 -28.41 -5.49
N ASP A 61 -3.18 -27.49 -6.01
CA ASP A 61 -1.72 -27.60 -5.95
C ASP A 61 -1.17 -27.43 -4.51
N ARG A 62 -2.01 -27.01 -3.55
CA ARG A 62 -1.66 -26.83 -2.12
C ARG A 62 -0.38 -26.00 -1.89
N ILE A 63 -0.04 -25.14 -2.84
CA ILE A 63 1.12 -24.24 -2.75
C ILE A 63 0.84 -23.12 -1.74
N ARG A 64 1.77 -22.94 -0.81
CA ARG A 64 1.74 -21.91 0.23
C ARG A 64 1.82 -20.50 -0.39
N ASN A 65 1.16 -19.55 0.26
CA ASN A 65 1.09 -18.17 -0.23
C ASN A 65 2.46 -17.47 -0.23
N GLU A 66 3.37 -17.82 0.69
CA GLU A 66 4.72 -17.27 0.70
C GLU A 66 5.48 -17.64 -0.59
N PHE A 67 5.32 -18.87 -1.06
CA PHE A 67 5.98 -19.34 -2.28
C PHE A 67 5.47 -18.63 -3.53
N ILE A 68 4.16 -18.38 -3.61
CA ILE A 68 3.54 -17.63 -4.72
C ILE A 68 4.08 -16.19 -4.77
N ARG A 69 4.14 -15.54 -3.60
CA ARG A 69 4.71 -14.20 -3.46
C ARG A 69 6.19 -14.16 -3.83
N GLY A 70 6.97 -15.12 -3.36
CA GLY A 70 8.40 -15.24 -3.67
C GLY A 70 8.65 -15.45 -5.16
N THR A 71 7.86 -16.32 -5.79
CA THR A 71 7.91 -16.60 -7.24
C THR A 71 7.66 -15.35 -8.09
N ALA A 72 6.76 -14.47 -7.67
CA ALA A 72 6.47 -13.21 -8.36
C ALA A 72 7.41 -12.06 -7.94
N HIS A 73 8.26 -12.25 -6.93
CA HIS A 73 9.03 -11.21 -6.25
C HIS A 73 8.16 -10.04 -5.74
N VAL A 74 7.05 -10.38 -5.06
CA VAL A 74 6.06 -9.44 -4.54
C VAL A 74 5.98 -9.56 -3.01
N GLY A 75 6.28 -8.48 -2.28
CA GLY A 75 6.13 -8.42 -0.82
C GLY A 75 4.66 -8.48 -0.35
N ARG A 76 4.39 -8.38 0.95
CA ARG A 76 3.00 -8.30 1.46
C ARG A 76 2.31 -7.02 0.98
N PHE A 77 1.00 -7.08 0.74
CA PHE A 77 0.25 -5.93 0.23
C PHE A 77 0.17 -4.83 1.29
N GLY A 78 -0.13 -5.20 2.54
CA GLY A 78 -0.24 -4.24 3.65
C GLY A 78 1.02 -3.39 3.84
N ASP A 79 2.20 -4.01 3.73
CA ASP A 79 3.47 -3.29 3.82
C ASP A 79 3.66 -2.32 2.65
N LYS A 80 3.26 -2.72 1.43
CA LYS A 80 3.35 -1.83 0.27
C LYS A 80 2.36 -0.67 0.36
N VAL A 81 1.14 -0.92 0.82
CA VAL A 81 0.13 0.11 1.10
C VAL A 81 0.66 1.12 2.14
N ARG A 82 1.32 0.62 3.19
CA ARG A 82 1.96 1.45 4.21
C ARG A 82 3.02 2.36 3.61
N GLU A 83 3.92 1.78 2.81
CA GLU A 83 5.00 2.50 2.12
C GLU A 83 4.45 3.63 1.23
N VAL A 84 3.48 3.34 0.35
CA VAL A 84 2.92 4.37 -0.56
C VAL A 84 2.17 5.46 0.19
N ARG A 85 1.44 5.11 1.26
CA ARG A 85 0.75 6.09 2.11
C ARG A 85 1.73 7.04 2.80
N LEU A 86 2.81 6.52 3.39
CA LEU A 86 3.83 7.35 4.04
C LEU A 86 4.58 8.20 3.01
N ARG A 87 4.86 7.65 1.82
CA ARG A 87 5.46 8.41 0.72
C ARG A 87 4.58 9.57 0.27
N TRP A 88 3.27 9.34 0.11
CA TRP A 88 2.30 10.37 -0.23
C TRP A 88 2.18 11.42 0.88
N PHE A 89 2.06 10.99 2.13
CA PHE A 89 2.02 11.89 3.28
C PHE A 89 3.25 12.81 3.31
N GLY A 90 4.43 12.23 3.15
CA GLY A 90 5.67 12.99 3.11
C GLY A 90 5.74 13.94 1.92
N HIS A 91 5.23 13.53 0.76
CA HIS A 91 5.11 14.42 -0.41
C HIS A 91 4.25 15.65 -0.08
N VAL A 92 3.08 15.45 0.54
CA VAL A 92 2.17 16.54 0.89
C VAL A 92 2.77 17.45 1.96
N GLN A 93 3.44 16.90 2.97
CA GLN A 93 4.07 17.70 4.02
C GLN A 93 5.22 18.59 3.52
N ARG A 94 5.91 18.19 2.45
CA ARG A 94 6.95 19.01 1.81
C ARG A 94 6.41 20.07 0.84
N ARG A 95 5.11 20.08 0.52
CA ARG A 95 4.51 21.13 -0.31
C ARG A 95 4.29 22.41 0.49
N ASP A 96 4.12 23.54 -0.20
CA ASP A 96 3.80 24.81 0.44
C ASP A 96 2.52 24.76 1.30
N MET A 97 2.42 25.63 2.31
CA MET A 97 1.27 25.75 3.20
C MET A 97 -0.03 26.11 2.46
N GLY A 98 0.06 26.81 1.32
CA GLY A 98 -1.07 27.11 0.44
C GLY A 98 -1.61 25.90 -0.33
N TYR A 99 -0.86 24.79 -0.40
CA TYR A 99 -1.28 23.58 -1.11
C TYR A 99 -2.51 22.96 -0.45
N ILE A 100 -3.58 22.76 -1.24
CA ILE A 100 -4.90 22.35 -0.75
C ILE A 100 -4.82 21.09 0.10
N SER A 101 -4.08 20.06 -0.33
CA SER A 101 -3.98 18.81 0.43
C SER A 101 -3.23 19.01 1.76
N ARG A 102 -2.24 19.90 1.84
CA ARG A 102 -1.54 20.22 3.10
C ARG A 102 -2.47 20.96 4.07
N ARG A 103 -3.28 21.89 3.56
CA ARG A 103 -4.33 22.57 4.34
C ARG A 103 -5.38 21.58 4.85
N MET A 104 -5.86 20.69 3.98
CA MET A 104 -6.85 19.67 4.34
C MET A 104 -6.34 18.71 5.41
N LEU A 105 -5.07 18.30 5.36
CA LEU A 105 -4.49 17.43 6.39
C LEU A 105 -4.41 18.09 7.77
N ARG A 106 -4.24 19.41 7.84
CA ARG A 106 -4.17 20.18 9.10
C ARG A 106 -5.53 20.68 9.58
N MET A 107 -6.56 20.57 8.75
CA MET A 107 -7.89 21.05 9.09
C MET A 107 -8.53 20.14 10.13
N GLU A 108 -8.81 20.70 11.30
CA GLU A 108 -9.60 20.03 12.33
C GLU A 108 -11.08 20.40 12.18
N THR A 109 -11.94 19.39 12.06
CA THR A 109 -13.40 19.63 12.06
C THR A 109 -13.87 19.86 13.50
N PRO A 110 -14.60 20.96 13.79
CA PRO A 110 -15.16 21.19 15.12
C PRO A 110 -16.15 20.08 15.49
N GLY A 111 -16.09 19.62 16.74
CA GLY A 111 -17.00 18.62 17.30
C GLY A 111 -16.31 17.42 17.97
N ARG A 112 -17.04 16.77 18.90
CA ARG A 112 -16.54 15.63 19.67
C ARG A 112 -16.81 14.32 18.92
N ARG A 113 -15.84 13.40 18.91
CA ARG A 113 -16.04 12.04 18.37
C ARG A 113 -17.10 11.29 19.19
N LYS A 114 -18.00 10.58 18.50
CA LYS A 114 -18.92 9.64 19.16
C LYS A 114 -18.11 8.57 19.91
N ARG A 115 -18.54 8.25 21.14
CA ARG A 115 -17.97 7.15 21.93
C ARG A 115 -18.25 5.80 21.24
N GLY A 116 -17.38 4.81 21.45
CA GLY A 116 -17.50 3.47 20.87
C GLY A 116 -16.57 3.27 19.68
N ARG A 117 -17.13 2.94 18.52
CA ARG A 117 -16.39 2.65 17.27
C ARG A 117 -16.51 3.81 16.26
N PRO A 118 -15.82 4.95 16.47
CA PRO A 118 -15.78 6.02 15.49
C PRO A 118 -15.12 5.54 14.20
N ARG A 119 -15.49 6.16 13.07
CA ARG A 119 -14.85 5.91 11.77
C ARG A 119 -13.37 6.33 11.85
N ARG A 120 -12.49 5.53 11.25
CA ARG A 120 -11.04 5.81 11.17
C ARG A 120 -10.80 7.06 10.33
N ARG A 121 -9.96 7.97 10.81
CA ARG A 121 -9.45 9.08 9.99
C ARG A 121 -8.14 8.68 9.33
N PHE A 122 -7.83 9.35 8.22
CA PHE A 122 -6.57 9.17 7.52
C PHE A 122 -5.35 9.37 8.43
N MET A 123 -5.34 10.45 9.22
CA MET A 123 -4.23 10.74 10.15
C MET A 123 -4.07 9.69 11.26
N ASP A 124 -5.15 9.03 11.70
CA ASP A 124 -5.02 7.92 12.66
C ASP A 124 -4.20 6.78 12.03
N VAL A 125 -4.50 6.45 10.77
CA VAL A 125 -3.79 5.40 10.02
C VAL A 125 -2.34 5.79 9.73
N VAL A 126 -2.07 7.05 9.39
CA VAL A 126 -0.69 7.54 9.18
C VAL A 126 0.15 7.39 10.45
N LYS A 127 -0.37 7.79 11.61
CA LYS A 127 0.31 7.67 12.90
C LYS A 127 0.61 6.21 13.26
N GLU A 128 -0.35 5.31 13.07
CA GLU A 128 -0.12 3.87 13.25
C GLU A 128 0.98 3.34 12.32
N ASN A 129 0.99 3.75 11.05
CA ASN A 129 2.01 3.32 10.10
C ASN A 129 3.40 3.83 10.47
N MET A 130 3.50 5.08 10.92
CA MET A 130 4.74 5.67 11.41
C MET A 130 5.28 4.89 12.61
N GLN A 131 4.41 4.52 13.57
CA GLN A 131 4.77 3.68 14.70
C GLN A 131 5.29 2.31 14.29
N VAL A 132 4.65 1.67 13.31
CA VAL A 132 5.08 0.34 12.81
C VAL A 132 6.44 0.41 12.10
N VAL A 133 6.72 1.50 11.38
CA VAL A 133 7.99 1.68 10.64
C VAL A 133 9.09 2.28 11.52
N GLY A 134 8.73 2.92 12.63
CA GLY A 134 9.68 3.59 13.54
C GLY A 134 10.10 4.99 13.09
N VAL A 135 9.29 5.68 12.28
CA VAL A 135 9.58 7.04 11.78
C VAL A 135 8.74 8.10 12.49
N LYS A 136 9.30 9.29 12.67
CA LYS A 136 8.65 10.47 13.25
C LYS A 136 8.19 11.43 12.15
N GLU A 137 7.30 12.35 12.49
CA GLU A 137 6.85 13.40 11.55
C GLU A 137 7.99 14.34 11.14
N ALA A 138 8.99 14.56 11.99
CA ALA A 138 10.18 15.36 11.68
C ALA A 138 11.05 14.73 10.57
N ASP A 139 11.10 13.39 10.51
CA ASP A 139 11.87 12.64 9.50
C ASP A 139 11.32 12.84 8.06
N VAL A 140 10.15 13.49 7.93
CA VAL A 140 9.57 13.85 6.63
C VAL A 140 10.29 15.03 5.98
N GLU A 141 10.83 15.93 6.81
CA GLU A 141 11.49 17.17 6.41
C GLU A 141 13.00 16.97 6.25
N ASP A 142 13.59 16.07 7.06
CA ASP A 142 15.00 15.71 6.97
C ASP A 142 15.28 14.70 5.84
N ARG A 143 15.79 15.20 4.71
CA ARG A 143 16.83 14.45 3.99
C ARG A 143 18.17 14.97 4.47
N GLY A 144 18.67 14.42 5.58
CA GLY A 144 20.11 14.43 5.81
C GLY A 144 20.77 13.76 4.59
N TYR A 145 21.34 14.55 3.70
CA TYR A 145 22.47 14.12 2.89
C TYR A 145 23.57 13.76 3.90
N GLY A 146 23.61 12.50 4.30
CA GLY A 146 24.78 11.95 4.99
C GLY A 146 25.82 11.64 3.93
N ASP A 147 26.70 12.60 3.67
CA ASP A 147 28.07 12.29 3.29
C ASP A 147 28.72 11.55 4.47
N GLY A 148 29.40 10.44 4.18
CA GLY A 148 30.11 9.60 5.14
C GLY A 148 30.27 8.17 4.63
#